data_AF-A0A9D2PPY7-F1
#
_entry.id   AF-A0A9D2PPY7-F1
#
_cell.length_a   1.000
_cell.length_b   1.000
_cell.length_c   1.000
_cell.angle_alpha   90.00
_cell.angle_beta   90.00
_cell.angle_gamma   90.00
#
_symmetry.space_group_name_H-M   'P 1'
#
loop_
_entity.id
_entity.type
_entity.pdbx_description
1 polymer ?
#
loop_
_entity_poly.entity_id
_entity_poly.type
_entity_poly.pdbx_seq_one_letter_code
_entity_poly.pdbx_strand_id
1 'polypeptide(L)'
;IAMKDYAHMEKFGSLGMQLPRNDEYITTKAGDVILSEGNLLVIYYAPNTWNFTRLGEVQNLSASELRSVLGEGNITAALSLEEEG
;
A
#
# COMPACT_ATOMS: atom_id res chain seq x y z
N ILE A 1 -2.60 -11.72 -2.47
CA ILE A 1 -1.22 -11.20 -2.51
C ILE A 1 -0.57 -11.43 -1.15
N ALA A 2 0.52 -12.18 -1.09
CA ALA A 2 1.32 -12.30 0.13
C ALA A 2 2.14 -11.02 0.30
N MET A 3 1.95 -10.31 1.41
CA MET A 3 2.61 -9.04 1.68
C MET A 3 3.54 -9.16 2.87
N LYS A 4 4.76 -8.65 2.72
CA LYS A 4 5.78 -8.63 3.77
C LYS A 4 5.69 -7.33 4.55
N ASP A 5 5.86 -7.43 5.86
CA ASP A 5 6.09 -6.27 6.70
C ASP A 5 7.54 -5.79 6.55
N TYR A 6 7.71 -4.48 6.46
CA TYR A 6 9.04 -3.89 6.31
C TYR A 6 9.19 -2.61 7.11
N ALA A 7 10.31 -2.55 7.84
CA ALA A 7 10.77 -1.41 8.63
C ALA A 7 9.75 -0.84 9.63
N HIS A 8 8.70 -1.59 9.99
CA HIS A 8 7.55 -1.09 10.77
C HIS A 8 6.88 0.13 10.12
N MET A 9 6.91 0.21 8.78
CA MET A 9 6.39 1.34 8.02
C MET A 9 5.36 0.94 6.96
N GLU A 10 5.53 -0.23 6.36
CA GLU A 10 4.76 -0.64 5.20
C GLU A 10 4.51 -2.16 5.15
N LYS A 11 3.42 -2.53 4.48
CA LYS A 11 3.22 -3.88 3.94
C LYS A 11 3.39 -3.80 2.43
N PHE A 12 4.18 -4.67 1.82
CA PHE A 12 4.31 -4.70 0.35
C PHE A 12 4.25 -6.11 -0.23
N GLY A 13 3.72 -6.25 -1.45
CA GLY A 13 3.69 -7.51 -2.18
C GLY A 13 3.74 -7.29 -3.69
N SER A 14 4.25 -8.29 -4.42
CA SER A 14 4.33 -8.22 -5.88
C SER A 14 2.97 -8.47 -6.53
N LEU A 15 2.65 -7.69 -7.56
CA LEU A 15 1.50 -7.88 -8.45
C LEU A 15 1.77 -8.94 -9.53
N GLY A 16 3.00 -9.45 -9.64
CA GLY A 16 3.39 -10.46 -10.64
C GLY A 16 3.49 -9.94 -12.07
N MET A 17 3.24 -8.65 -12.30
CA MET A 17 3.35 -7.99 -13.59
C MET A 17 3.86 -6.56 -13.45
N GLN A 18 4.40 -6.02 -14.55
CA GLN A 18 4.80 -4.62 -14.65
C GLN A 18 3.62 -3.75 -15.10
N LEU A 19 3.43 -2.63 -14.42
CA LEU A 19 2.39 -1.64 -14.64
C LEU A 19 3.02 -0.28 -14.96
N PRO A 20 2.33 0.58 -15.72
CA PRO A 20 2.78 1.94 -15.95
C PRO A 20 2.87 2.71 -14.63
N ARG A 21 3.86 3.59 -14.54
CA ARG A 21 4.11 4.44 -13.38
C ARG A 21 3.84 5.91 -13.72
N ASN A 22 3.33 6.65 -12.76
CA ASN A 22 3.30 8.11 -12.73
C ASN A 22 3.92 8.57 -11.42
N ASP A 23 5.24 8.38 -11.30
CA ASP A 23 5.94 8.61 -10.05
C ASP A 23 6.07 10.11 -9.75
N GLU A 24 5.74 10.49 -8.52
CA GLU A 24 5.88 11.84 -7.99
C GLU A 24 6.65 11.79 -6.67
N TYR A 25 7.46 12.82 -6.41
CA TYR A 25 8.20 12.93 -5.14
C TYR A 25 7.23 13.31 -4.01
N ILE A 26 6.76 12.32 -3.26
CA ILE A 26 5.72 12.48 -2.24
C ILE A 26 6.16 11.90 -0.90
N THR A 27 5.60 12.43 0.19
CA THR A 27 5.68 11.81 1.52
C THR A 27 4.38 11.07 1.80
N THR A 28 4.50 9.79 2.14
CA THR A 28 3.33 8.97 2.44
C THR A 28 2.74 9.28 3.81
N LYS A 29 1.45 9.00 3.97
CA LYS A 29 0.75 8.95 5.26
C LYS A 29 0.16 7.56 5.48
N ALA A 30 -0.26 7.30 6.72
CA ALA A 30 -0.95 6.07 7.02
C ALA A 30 -2.23 5.95 6.17
N GLY A 31 -2.39 4.84 5.47
CA GLY A 31 -3.49 4.59 4.55
C GLY A 31 -3.12 4.77 3.07
N ASP A 32 -1.97 5.39 2.75
CA ASP A 32 -1.56 5.54 1.35
C ASP A 32 -1.30 4.17 0.70
N VAL A 33 -1.94 3.95 -0.44
CA VAL A 33 -1.74 2.78 -1.31
C VAL A 33 -0.91 3.20 -2.51
N ILE A 34 0.24 2.56 -2.68
CA ILE A 34 1.28 2.97 -3.62
C ILE A 34 1.60 1.82 -4.57
N LEU A 35 1.83 2.18 -5.84
CA LEU A 35 2.59 1.36 -6.78
C LEU A 35 4.05 1.80 -6.73
N SER A 36 4.94 0.89 -6.33
CA SER A 36 6.38 1.11 -6.28
C SER A 36 7.08 0.20 -7.30
N GLU A 37 8.13 0.71 -7.96
CA GLU A 37 8.94 -0.01 -8.96
C GLU A 37 8.14 -0.65 -10.11
N GLY A 38 6.87 -0.24 -10.30
CA GLY A 38 6.00 -0.71 -11.38
C GLY A 38 5.37 -2.08 -11.12
N ASN A 39 5.72 -2.78 -10.04
CA ASN A 39 5.17 -4.11 -9.76
C ASN A 39 4.90 -4.40 -8.27
N LEU A 40 5.23 -3.49 -7.35
CA LEU A 40 4.98 -3.65 -5.93
C LEU A 40 3.74 -2.85 -5.53
N LEU A 41 2.75 -3.55 -4.97
CA LEU A 41 1.66 -2.91 -4.24
C LEU A 41 2.10 -2.72 -2.80
N VAL A 42 2.05 -1.48 -2.30
CA VAL A 42 2.48 -1.10 -0.96
C VAL A 42 1.33 -0.43 -0.23
N ILE A 43 1.08 -0.82 1.02
CA ILE A 43 0.19 -0.12 1.95
C ILE A 43 1.08 0.49 3.03
N TYR A 44 1.17 1.82 3.05
CA TYR A 44 1.90 2.54 4.07
C TYR A 44 1.05 2.76 5.30
N TYR A 45 1.66 2.56 6.47
CA TYR A 45 1.07 2.94 7.75
C TYR A 45 1.96 3.91 8.53
N ALA A 46 3.14 4.29 7.99
CA ALA A 46 4.02 5.35 8.49
C ALA A 46 4.61 6.18 7.32
N PRO A 47 5.20 7.36 7.59
CA PRO A 47 5.73 8.22 6.53
C PRO A 47 7.00 7.70 5.87
N ASN A 48 7.04 7.73 4.54
CA ASN A 48 8.22 7.52 3.71
C ASN A 48 8.23 8.56 2.58
N THR A 49 9.41 9.06 2.20
CA THR A 49 9.54 10.05 1.12
C THR A 49 10.37 9.47 -0.01
N TRP A 50 9.76 9.34 -1.18
CA TRP A 50 10.42 8.88 -2.40
C TRP A 50 9.60 9.25 -3.64
N ASN A 51 10.08 8.85 -4.81
CA ASN A 51 9.31 8.88 -6.05
C ASN A 51 8.35 7.68 -6.09
N PHE A 52 7.05 7.96 -6.02
CA PHE A 52 6.00 6.94 -5.95
C PHE A 52 4.82 7.25 -6.85
N THR A 53 4.18 6.22 -7.37
CA THR A 53 2.87 6.33 -8.00
C THR A 53 1.79 6.09 -6.95
N ARG A 54 1.06 7.13 -6.53
CA ARG A 54 -0.08 6.99 -5.61
C ARG A 54 -1.29 6.40 -6.35
N LEU A 55 -1.79 5.26 -5.86
CA LEU A 55 -2.99 4.60 -6.39
C LEU A 55 -4.26 5.07 -5.68
N GLY A 56 -4.16 5.38 -4.39
CA GLY A 56 -5.29 5.80 -3.58
C GLY A 56 -4.97 5.80 -2.09
N GLU A 57 -6.02 5.83 -1.29
CA GLU A 57 -5.95 5.85 0.17
C GLU A 57 -7.03 4.92 0.76
N VAL A 58 -6.68 4.17 1.80
CA VAL A 58 -7.64 3.37 2.56
C VAL A 58 -8.69 4.29 3.19
N GLN A 59 -9.96 4.00 2.93
CA GLN A 59 -11.09 4.77 3.45
C GLN A 59 -11.65 4.14 4.73
N ASN A 60 -12.43 4.93 5.49
CA ASN A 60 -13.21 4.49 6.65
C ASN A 60 -12.40 3.88 7.82
N LEU A 61 -11.09 4.12 7.87
CA LEU A 61 -10.23 3.72 8.99
C LEU A 61 -9.33 4.89 9.40
N SER A 62 -9.23 5.14 10.70
CA SER A 62 -8.16 5.98 11.24
C SER A 62 -6.79 5.29 11.11
N ALA A 63 -5.71 6.07 11.24
CA ALA A 63 -4.35 5.52 11.21
C ALA A 63 -4.11 4.44 12.28
N SER A 64 -4.70 4.57 13.47
CA SER A 64 -4.62 3.57 14.54
C SER A 64 -5.40 2.30 14.22
N GLU A 65 -6.60 2.43 13.66
CA GLU A 65 -7.41 1.28 13.26
C GLU A 65 -6.75 0.52 12.11
N LEU A 66 -6.21 1.23 11.13
CA LEU A 66 -5.45 0.62 10.04
C LEU A 66 -4.27 -0.21 10.57
N ARG A 67 -3.47 0.36 11.49
CA ARG A 67 -2.35 -0.38 12.10
C ARG A 67 -2.82 -1.63 12.85
N SER A 68 -3.95 -1.55 13.55
CA SER A 68 -4.55 -2.69 14.24
C SER A 68 -5.00 -3.78 13.26
N VAL A 69 -5.65 -3.40 12.16
CA VAL A 69 -6.12 -4.33 11.11
C VAL A 69 -4.94 -4.98 10.37
N LEU A 70 -3.91 -4.21 10.04
CA LEU A 70 -2.71 -4.73 9.36
C LEU A 70 -1.90 -5.67 10.27
N GLY A 71 -1.99 -5.49 11.58
CA GLY A 71 -1.33 -6.32 12.58
C GLY A 71 0.20 -6.34 12.45
N GLU A 72 0.81 -7.23 13.25
CA GLU A 72 2.25 -7.46 13.25
C GLU A 72 2.64 -8.49 12.17
N GLY A 73 3.76 -8.24 11.50
CA GLY A 73 4.31 -9.18 10.53
C GLY A 73 3.53 -9.29 9.21
N ASN A 74 3.72 -10.39 8.50
CA ASN A 74 3.24 -10.55 7.12
C ASN A 74 1.72 -10.76 7.08
N ILE A 75 1.09 -10.31 6.00
CA ILE A 75 -0.35 -10.49 5.76
C ILE A 75 -0.60 -11.12 4.39
N THR A 76 -1.84 -11.55 4.17
CA THR A 76 -2.35 -11.86 2.83
C THR A 76 -3.48 -10.89 2.50
N ALA A 77 -3.32 -10.09 1.45
CA ALA A 77 -4.35 -9.19 0.96
C ALA A 77 -5.12 -9.82 -0.22
N ALA A 78 -6.43 -9.62 -0.28
CA ALA A 78 -7.24 -9.90 -1.46
C ALA A 78 -7.62 -8.57 -2.12
N LEU A 79 -7.56 -8.53 -3.45
CA LEU A 79 -8.04 -7.40 -4.25
C LEU A 79 -9.24 -7.86 -5.05
N SER A 80 -10.28 -7.05 -5.06
CA SER A 80 -11.46 -7.21 -5.89
C SER A 80 -11.86 -5.85 -6.43
N LEU A 81 -12.42 -5.83 -7.63
CA LEU A 81 -13.13 -4.65 -8.10
C LEU A 81 -14.51 -4.67 -7.44
N GLU A 82 -15.00 -3.50 -7.03
CA GLU A 82 -16.42 -3.36 -6.76
C GLU A 82 -17.16 -3.45 -8.10
N GLU A 83 -18.18 -4.29 -8.19
CA GLU A 83 -19.07 -4.26 -9.36
C GLU A 83 -19.79 -2.92 -9.34
N GLU A 84 -19.65 -2.13 -10.40
CA GLU A 84 -20.47 -0.94 -10.60
C GLU A 84 -21.94 -1.38 -10.65
N GLY A 85 -22.72 -0.96 -9.66
CA GLY A 85 -24.17 -1.17 -9.59
C GLY A 85 -24.96 -0.28 -10.55
#